data_AF-A0A545SUJ3-F1
#
_entry.id   AF-A0A545SUJ3-F1
#
_cell.length_a   1.000
_cell.length_b   1.000
_cell.length_c   1.000
_cell.angle_alpha   90.00
_cell.angle_beta   90.00
_cell.angle_gamma   90.00
#
_symmetry.space_group_name_H-M   'P 1'
#
loop_
_entity.id
_entity.type
_entity.pdbx_description
1 polymer ?
#
loop_
_entity_poly.entity_id
_entity_poly.type
_entity_poly.pdbx_seq_one_letter_code
_entity_poly.pdbx_strand_id
1 'polypeptide(L)'
;MRAFLSGLTALFLSSFAGLAVAADRPVVVVELFTSQGCSSCPPADEFLGELAHQKDVLPLAMHVDYWDYIGWKDTFARPEHTKRQKAYAYGFGTKSIYTPQMVIGGVDQAVGSHVMKVMEILHRHQMAVGRVSLSTHDGADGRIVRATNISNVPLPDVVIAQIVHFAPKATVAVKRGENAGRSITSTNIVTNIQAFGKWNGKGEIEFTLPNPVAPEGQSAAILLQATRMGDYPGEIVAAIALD
;
A
#
# COMPACT_ATOMS: atom_id res chain seq x y z
N MET A 1 47.02 69.54 5.83
CA MET A 1 45.78 68.78 6.07
C MET A 1 45.57 67.82 4.91
N ARG A 2 45.82 66.52 5.10
CA ARG A 2 45.45 65.46 4.15
C ARG A 2 44.80 64.35 4.97
N ALA A 3 43.48 64.25 4.89
CA ALA A 3 42.69 63.27 5.62
C ALA A 3 42.70 61.93 4.86
N PHE A 4 43.01 60.86 5.59
CA PHE A 4 42.86 59.48 5.16
C PHE A 4 41.37 59.11 5.10
N LEU A 5 40.90 58.53 3.99
CA LEU A 5 39.65 57.77 3.95
C LEU A 5 39.99 56.28 3.83
N SER A 6 39.77 55.54 4.91
CA SER A 6 39.80 54.08 4.93
C SER A 6 38.42 53.57 4.51
N GLY A 7 38.34 52.91 3.35
CA GLY A 7 37.13 52.24 2.88
C GLY A 7 36.96 50.89 3.58
N LEU A 8 35.85 50.70 4.29
CA LEU A 8 35.45 49.45 4.93
C LEU A 8 34.63 48.63 3.93
N THR A 9 35.22 47.61 3.32
CA THR A 9 34.52 46.70 2.39
C THR A 9 33.81 45.62 3.20
N ALA A 10 32.49 45.72 3.37
CA ALA A 10 31.70 44.70 4.03
C ALA A 10 31.48 43.50 3.09
N LEU A 11 32.07 42.35 3.43
CA LEU A 11 31.85 41.08 2.75
C LEU A 11 30.49 40.50 3.20
N PHE A 12 29.47 40.57 2.35
CA PHE A 12 28.21 39.85 2.55
C PHE A 12 28.41 38.38 2.18
N LEU A 13 28.54 37.49 3.18
CA LEU A 13 28.38 36.05 3.00
C LEU A 13 26.89 35.73 2.89
N SER A 14 26.40 35.53 1.67
CA SER A 14 25.08 34.97 1.42
C SER A 14 25.09 33.48 1.72
N SER A 15 24.64 33.09 2.92
CA SER A 15 24.33 31.70 3.25
C SER A 15 23.14 31.24 2.41
N PHE A 16 23.41 30.48 1.34
CA PHE A 16 22.40 29.66 0.69
C PHE A 16 22.07 28.49 1.64
N ALA A 17 21.11 28.70 2.54
CA ALA A 17 20.44 27.60 3.21
C ALA A 17 19.60 26.87 2.16
N GLY A 18 20.15 25.79 1.59
CA GLY A 18 19.37 24.89 0.77
C GLY A 18 18.25 24.32 1.64
N LEU A 19 17.00 24.66 1.31
CA LEU A 19 15.84 23.93 1.80
C LEU A 19 15.99 22.50 1.27
N ALA A 20 16.44 21.58 2.14
CA ALA A 20 16.30 20.16 1.89
C ALA A 20 14.80 19.86 1.87
N VAL A 21 14.21 19.84 0.68
CA VAL A 21 12.89 19.27 0.47
C VAL A 21 13.08 17.79 0.78
N ALA A 22 12.57 17.34 1.93
CA ALA A 22 12.48 15.92 2.21
C ALA A 22 11.61 15.33 1.10
N ALA A 23 12.22 14.56 0.20
CA ALA A 23 11.47 13.80 -0.77
C ALA A 23 10.65 12.78 0.05
N ASP A 24 9.32 12.94 0.06
CA ASP A 24 8.45 11.94 0.68
C ASP A 24 8.78 10.58 0.06
N ARG A 25 9.08 9.62 0.93
CA ARG A 25 9.40 8.25 0.48
C ARG A 25 8.16 7.65 -0.18
N PRO A 26 8.34 6.80 -1.21
CA PRO A 26 7.21 6.12 -1.82
C PRO A 26 6.50 5.25 -0.76
N VAL A 27 5.17 5.34 -0.70
CA VAL A 27 4.36 4.47 0.14
C VAL A 27 4.37 3.07 -0.46
N VAL A 28 4.89 2.09 0.29
CA VAL A 28 4.95 0.70 -0.15
C VAL A 28 3.72 -0.05 0.36
N VAL A 29 2.97 -0.65 -0.56
CA VAL A 29 1.80 -1.46 -0.20
C VAL A 29 2.24 -2.86 0.21
N VAL A 30 1.72 -3.35 1.34
CA VAL A 30 1.93 -4.70 1.84
C VAL A 30 0.57 -5.37 2.01
N GLU A 31 0.27 -6.35 1.17
CA GLU A 31 -0.98 -7.12 1.21
C GLU A 31 -0.72 -8.46 1.91
N LEU A 32 -1.21 -8.61 3.14
CA LEU A 32 -1.16 -9.87 3.87
C LEU A 32 -2.40 -10.72 3.58
N PHE A 33 -2.21 -11.87 2.95
CA PHE A 33 -3.21 -12.92 2.83
C PHE A 33 -3.18 -13.79 4.09
N THR A 34 -4.26 -13.76 4.87
CA THR A 34 -4.38 -14.34 6.22
C THR A 34 -5.74 -15.01 6.43
N SER A 35 -5.90 -15.75 7.52
CA SER A 35 -7.20 -16.25 7.96
C SER A 35 -7.20 -16.52 9.47
N GLN A 36 -8.32 -16.23 10.14
CA GLN A 36 -8.60 -16.60 11.52
C GLN A 36 -8.58 -18.12 11.73
N GLY A 37 -8.86 -18.91 10.68
CA GLY A 37 -8.81 -20.37 10.71
C GLY A 37 -7.39 -20.95 10.56
N CYS A 38 -6.41 -20.14 10.16
CA CYS A 38 -5.03 -20.55 9.94
C CYS A 38 -4.21 -20.38 11.22
N SER A 39 -3.73 -21.49 11.81
CA SER A 39 -2.98 -21.47 13.07
C SER A 39 -1.61 -20.78 12.99
N SER A 40 -1.00 -20.72 11.80
CA SER A 40 0.29 -20.06 11.56
C SER A 40 0.19 -18.57 11.24
N CYS A 41 -1.02 -18.03 11.11
CA CYS A 41 -1.27 -16.65 10.70
C CYS A 41 -1.11 -15.58 11.79
N PRO A 42 -1.44 -15.82 13.09
CA PRO A 42 -1.42 -14.77 14.10
C PRO A 42 -0.10 -13.97 14.21
N PRO A 43 1.11 -14.57 14.12
CA PRO A 43 2.35 -13.80 14.13
C PRO A 43 2.49 -12.82 12.95
N ALA A 44 1.93 -13.16 11.79
CA ALA A 44 1.93 -12.27 10.63
C ALA A 44 0.88 -11.15 10.75
N ASP A 45 -0.28 -11.43 11.37
CA ASP A 45 -1.30 -10.42 11.68
C ASP A 45 -0.76 -9.37 12.67
N GLU A 46 -0.05 -9.83 13.72
CA GLU A 46 0.63 -8.96 14.69
C GLU A 46 1.67 -8.07 13.99
N PHE A 47 2.53 -8.68 13.18
CA PHE A 47 3.57 -7.95 12.44
C PHE A 47 2.97 -6.94 11.43
N LEU A 48 1.89 -7.28 10.74
CA LEU A 48 1.18 -6.33 9.89
C LEU A 48 0.65 -5.12 10.69
N GLY A 49 0.19 -5.36 11.92
CA GLY A 49 -0.19 -4.30 12.86
C GLY A 49 0.99 -3.38 13.20
N GLU A 50 2.19 -3.90 13.37
CA GLU A 50 3.41 -3.10 13.58
C GLU A 50 3.76 -2.25 12.35
N LEU A 51 3.62 -2.82 11.14
CA LEU A 51 3.83 -2.09 9.89
C LEU A 51 2.87 -0.89 9.73
N ALA A 52 1.69 -0.94 10.33
CA ALA A 52 0.71 0.15 10.27
C ALA A 52 1.15 1.43 10.99
N HIS A 53 2.23 1.35 11.78
CA HIS A 53 2.85 2.52 12.42
C HIS A 53 3.91 3.19 11.54
N GLN A 54 4.27 2.61 10.39
CA GLN A 54 5.23 3.18 9.44
C GLN A 54 4.52 4.05 8.42
N LYS A 55 4.94 5.33 8.28
CA LYS A 55 4.28 6.31 7.40
C LYS A 55 4.43 5.99 5.91
N ASP A 56 5.50 5.31 5.54
CA ASP A 56 5.85 4.92 4.17
C ASP A 56 5.40 3.49 3.84
N VAL A 57 4.44 2.94 4.60
CA VAL A 57 3.87 1.61 4.38
C VAL A 57 2.34 1.68 4.44
N LEU A 58 1.68 1.05 3.46
CA LEU A 58 0.24 0.80 3.48
C LEU A 58 0.00 -0.70 3.69
N PRO A 59 -0.13 -1.17 4.94
CA PRO A 59 -0.46 -2.56 5.20
C PRO A 59 -1.96 -2.81 5.03
N LEU A 60 -2.31 -3.92 4.38
CA LEU A 60 -3.68 -4.32 4.07
C LEU A 60 -3.87 -5.80 4.41
N ALA A 61 -4.83 -6.12 5.28
CA ALA A 61 -5.19 -7.49 5.62
C ALA A 61 -6.26 -8.03 4.67
N MET A 62 -5.90 -9.04 3.89
CA MET A 62 -6.73 -9.74 2.92
C MET A 62 -7.13 -11.11 3.49
N HIS A 63 -8.27 -11.18 4.16
CA HIS A 63 -8.76 -12.44 4.72
C HIS A 63 -9.27 -13.39 3.62
N VAL A 64 -8.67 -14.56 3.51
CA VAL A 64 -9.01 -15.58 2.51
C VAL A 64 -10.02 -16.60 3.04
N ASP A 65 -10.84 -17.15 2.15
CA ASP A 65 -11.97 -18.03 2.50
C ASP A 65 -11.63 -19.54 2.51
N TYR A 66 -10.50 -19.95 1.94
CA TYR A 66 -10.19 -21.37 1.78
C TYR A 66 -9.76 -22.10 3.06
N TRP A 67 -9.75 -21.43 4.22
CA TRP A 67 -9.57 -22.07 5.53
C TRP A 67 -10.89 -22.34 6.26
N ASP A 68 -12.01 -21.83 5.77
CA ASP A 68 -13.32 -21.91 6.44
C ASP A 68 -13.79 -23.36 6.67
N TYR A 69 -13.26 -24.31 5.89
CA TYR A 69 -13.56 -25.73 6.03
C TYR A 69 -13.01 -26.37 7.32
N ILE A 70 -12.05 -25.73 8.01
CA ILE A 70 -11.38 -26.26 9.22
C ILE A 70 -12.21 -26.02 10.50
N GLY A 71 -13.51 -25.71 10.36
CA GLY A 71 -14.46 -25.64 11.48
C GLY A 71 -14.55 -24.27 12.16
N TRP A 72 -13.80 -23.27 11.67
CA TRP A 72 -14.02 -21.86 11.94
C TRP A 72 -14.15 -21.10 10.63
N LYS A 73 -15.30 -20.46 10.42
CA LYS A 73 -15.53 -19.56 9.30
C LYS A 73 -15.00 -18.18 9.67
N ASP A 74 -14.05 -17.67 8.92
CA ASP A 74 -13.46 -16.36 9.16
C ASP A 74 -14.48 -15.24 8.91
N THR A 75 -14.67 -14.36 9.90
CA THR A 75 -15.64 -13.26 9.85
C THR A 75 -15.34 -12.23 8.76
N PHE A 76 -14.07 -12.09 8.35
CA PHE A 76 -13.62 -11.10 7.38
C PHE A 76 -13.29 -11.70 6.01
N ALA A 77 -13.35 -13.03 5.89
CA ALA A 77 -12.98 -13.70 4.65
C ALA A 77 -13.86 -13.31 3.47
N ARG A 78 -13.22 -13.14 2.32
CA ARG A 78 -13.88 -12.82 1.05
C ARG A 78 -13.30 -13.68 -0.08
N PRO A 79 -14.14 -14.33 -0.92
CA PRO A 79 -13.67 -15.05 -2.10
C PRO A 79 -12.83 -14.19 -3.05
N GLU A 80 -13.10 -12.89 -3.09
CA GLU A 80 -12.35 -11.90 -3.88
C GLU A 80 -10.88 -11.82 -3.45
N HIS A 81 -10.59 -11.95 -2.15
CA HIS A 81 -9.22 -11.97 -1.64
C HIS A 81 -8.49 -13.24 -2.08
N THR A 82 -9.14 -14.41 -1.98
CA THR A 82 -8.62 -15.67 -2.52
C THR A 82 -8.36 -15.58 -4.03
N LYS A 83 -9.28 -14.96 -4.79
CA LYS A 83 -9.12 -14.72 -6.23
C LYS A 83 -7.90 -13.82 -6.51
N ARG A 84 -7.74 -12.74 -5.75
CA ARG A 84 -6.58 -11.84 -5.85
C ARG A 84 -5.27 -12.56 -5.54
N GLN A 85 -5.25 -13.41 -4.52
CA GLN A 85 -4.08 -14.22 -4.19
C GLN A 85 -3.70 -15.19 -5.32
N LYS A 86 -4.69 -15.87 -5.90
CA LYS A 86 -4.49 -16.74 -7.07
C LYS A 86 -3.96 -15.97 -8.26
N ALA A 87 -4.47 -14.76 -8.50
CA ALA A 87 -4.00 -13.86 -9.54
C ALA A 87 -2.52 -13.50 -9.36
N TYR A 88 -2.07 -13.23 -8.13
CA TYR A 88 -0.65 -13.07 -7.82
C TYR A 88 0.17 -14.34 -8.05
N ALA A 89 -0.34 -15.51 -7.63
CA ALA A 89 0.34 -16.79 -7.87
C ALA A 89 0.61 -17.03 -9.37
N TYR A 90 -0.37 -16.75 -10.24
CA TYR A 90 -0.18 -16.77 -11.69
C TYR A 90 0.91 -15.80 -12.15
N GLY A 91 0.88 -14.55 -11.67
CA GLY A 91 1.91 -13.56 -11.97
C GLY A 91 3.31 -13.99 -11.52
N PHE A 92 3.43 -14.64 -10.37
CA PHE A 92 4.69 -15.17 -9.84
C PHE A 92 5.13 -16.50 -10.47
N GLY A 93 4.30 -17.11 -11.33
CA GLY A 93 4.56 -18.44 -11.89
C GLY A 93 4.50 -19.56 -10.85
N THR A 94 3.83 -19.35 -9.71
CA THR A 94 3.63 -20.38 -8.70
C THR A 94 2.32 -21.13 -8.93
N LYS A 95 2.29 -22.41 -8.56
CA LYS A 95 1.10 -23.27 -8.74
C LYS A 95 0.20 -23.34 -7.50
N SER A 96 0.62 -22.75 -6.40
CA SER A 96 -0.04 -22.83 -5.10
C SER A 96 -0.07 -21.48 -4.41
N ILE A 97 -1.13 -21.27 -3.63
CA ILE A 97 -1.30 -20.18 -2.66
C ILE A 97 -1.10 -20.73 -1.25
N TYR A 98 -0.77 -19.88 -0.29
CA TYR A 98 -0.54 -20.25 1.10
C TYR A 98 -0.82 -19.08 2.03
N THR A 99 -0.99 -19.34 3.32
CA THR A 99 -1.03 -18.30 4.36
C THR A 99 -0.09 -18.65 5.52
N PRO A 100 0.47 -17.65 6.21
CA PRO A 100 0.40 -16.23 5.88
C PRO A 100 1.33 -15.88 4.70
N GLN A 101 0.80 -15.23 3.66
CA GLN A 101 1.60 -14.73 2.54
C GLN A 101 1.51 -13.20 2.54
N MET A 102 2.65 -12.51 2.48
CA MET A 102 2.69 -11.09 2.18
C MET A 102 3.11 -10.88 0.73
N VAL A 103 2.37 -10.04 0.01
CA VAL A 103 2.75 -9.48 -1.29
C VAL A 103 3.15 -8.02 -1.09
N ILE A 104 4.35 -7.66 -1.55
CA ILE A 104 4.98 -6.36 -1.27
C ILE A 104 5.18 -5.63 -2.60
N GLY A 105 4.61 -4.44 -2.71
CA GLY A 105 4.62 -3.64 -3.94
C GLY A 105 3.98 -4.33 -5.16
N GLY A 106 3.24 -5.43 -4.95
CA GLY A 106 2.65 -6.24 -6.02
C GLY A 106 3.65 -7.11 -6.80
N VAL A 107 4.95 -7.10 -6.47
CA VAL A 107 6.00 -7.77 -7.27
C VAL A 107 6.88 -8.73 -6.48
N ASP A 108 7.01 -8.57 -5.17
CA ASP A 108 7.72 -9.49 -4.30
C ASP A 108 6.72 -10.21 -3.38
N GLN A 109 7.10 -11.40 -2.90
CA GLN A 109 6.32 -12.16 -1.92
C GLN A 109 7.22 -12.81 -0.86
N ALA A 110 6.66 -13.00 0.34
CA ALA A 110 7.30 -13.73 1.42
C ALA A 110 6.27 -14.40 2.32
N VAL A 111 6.71 -15.38 3.12
CA VAL A 111 5.93 -15.86 4.26
C VAL A 111 5.82 -14.72 5.27
N GLY A 112 4.59 -14.33 5.62
CA GLY A 112 4.32 -13.12 6.40
C GLY A 112 4.92 -13.15 7.81
N SER A 113 5.15 -14.33 8.38
CA SER A 113 5.80 -14.50 9.67
C SER A 113 7.34 -14.44 9.61
N HIS A 114 7.94 -14.42 8.41
CA HIS A 114 9.39 -14.26 8.24
C HIS A 114 9.77 -12.77 8.25
N VAL A 115 9.64 -12.14 9.41
CA VAL A 115 9.82 -10.68 9.64
C VAL A 115 11.07 -10.12 8.96
N MET A 116 12.24 -10.73 9.21
CA MET A 116 13.51 -10.26 8.63
C MET A 116 13.49 -10.24 7.10
N LYS A 117 12.86 -11.25 6.47
CA LYS A 117 12.78 -11.32 5.01
C LYS A 117 11.82 -10.27 4.46
N VAL A 118 10.69 -10.05 5.12
CA VAL A 118 9.74 -9.00 4.74
C VAL A 118 10.38 -7.63 4.86
N MET A 119 11.06 -7.33 5.97
CA MET A 119 11.73 -6.05 6.18
C MET A 119 12.87 -5.81 5.18
N GLU A 120 13.64 -6.84 4.82
CA GLU A 120 14.65 -6.75 3.74
C GLU A 120 14.01 -6.33 2.41
N ILE A 121 12.91 -6.99 2.02
CA ILE A 121 12.19 -6.66 0.78
C ILE A 121 11.61 -5.25 0.86
N LEU A 122 10.91 -4.93 1.94
CA LEU A 122 10.28 -3.63 2.17
C LEU A 122 11.29 -2.49 2.07
N HIS A 123 12.46 -2.65 2.70
CA HIS A 123 13.52 -1.66 2.65
C HIS A 123 14.01 -1.41 1.22
N ARG A 124 14.15 -2.44 0.38
CA ARG A 124 14.51 -2.26 -1.04
C ARG A 124 13.47 -1.42 -1.79
N HIS A 125 12.18 -1.63 -1.51
CA HIS A 125 11.10 -0.83 -2.10
C HIS A 125 11.12 0.62 -1.62
N GLN A 126 11.31 0.86 -0.32
CA GLN A 126 11.38 2.21 0.26
C GLN A 126 12.58 3.03 -0.26
N MET A 127 13.67 2.35 -0.62
CA MET A 127 14.87 2.98 -1.18
C MET A 127 14.78 3.18 -2.71
N ALA A 128 13.75 2.65 -3.37
CA ALA A 128 13.56 2.85 -4.80
C ALA A 128 13.14 4.30 -5.08
N VAL A 129 13.59 4.84 -6.22
CA VAL A 129 13.15 6.17 -6.66
C VAL A 129 11.69 6.08 -7.13
N GLY A 130 10.81 6.85 -6.50
CA GLY A 130 9.41 6.95 -6.89
C GLY A 130 9.27 7.40 -8.35
N ARG A 131 8.48 6.66 -9.13
CA ARG A 131 8.24 6.96 -10.56
C ARG A 131 6.97 7.76 -10.80
N VAL A 132 6.01 7.66 -9.88
CA VAL A 132 4.72 8.30 -9.97
C VAL A 132 4.51 9.15 -8.73
N SER A 133 4.19 10.42 -8.94
CA SER A 133 3.66 11.28 -7.90
C SER A 133 2.15 11.09 -7.83
N LEU A 134 1.62 10.86 -6.63
CA LEU A 134 0.19 10.73 -6.38
C LEU A 134 -0.21 11.73 -5.31
N SER A 135 -1.18 12.58 -5.61
CA SER A 135 -1.68 13.59 -4.67
C SER A 135 -3.19 13.71 -4.74
N THR A 136 -3.78 14.29 -3.71
CA THR A 136 -5.22 14.57 -3.64
C THR A 136 -5.48 16.03 -3.36
N HIS A 137 -6.61 16.52 -3.87
CA HIS A 137 -7.14 17.84 -3.56
C HIS A 137 -8.66 17.83 -3.70
N ASP A 138 -9.33 18.80 -3.08
CA ASP A 138 -10.78 18.93 -3.20
C ASP A 138 -11.15 19.60 -4.54
N GLY A 139 -12.11 18.99 -5.24
CA GLY A 139 -12.73 19.53 -6.45
C GLY A 139 -14.20 19.89 -6.22
N ALA A 140 -14.86 20.47 -7.23
CA ALA A 140 -16.25 20.89 -7.13
C ALA A 140 -17.23 19.73 -6.87
N ASP A 141 -16.96 18.57 -7.47
CA ASP A 141 -17.85 17.39 -7.43
C ASP A 141 -17.35 16.27 -6.50
N GLY A 142 -16.28 16.51 -5.72
CA GLY A 142 -15.68 15.54 -4.83
C GLY A 142 -14.15 15.63 -4.75
N ARG A 143 -13.54 14.68 -4.04
CA ARG A 143 -12.08 14.60 -3.91
C ARG A 143 -11.47 14.12 -5.24
N ILE A 144 -10.46 14.83 -5.72
CA ILE A 144 -9.72 14.51 -6.94
C ILE A 144 -8.40 13.83 -6.57
N VAL A 145 -8.04 12.79 -7.32
CA VAL A 145 -6.71 12.16 -7.28
C VAL A 145 -5.97 12.53 -8.54
N ARG A 146 -4.77 13.09 -8.40
CA ARG A 146 -3.87 13.42 -9.50
C ARG A 146 -2.67 12.47 -9.50
N ALA A 147 -2.41 11.86 -10.65
CA ALA A 147 -1.28 10.99 -10.88
C ALA A 147 -0.40 11.55 -11.99
N THR A 148 0.90 11.68 -11.73
CA THR A 148 1.87 12.22 -12.69
C THR A 148 3.06 11.29 -12.79
N ASN A 149 3.45 10.87 -14.00
CA ASN A 149 4.72 10.17 -14.19
C ASN A 149 5.85 11.20 -14.09
N ILE A 150 6.65 11.10 -13.02
CA ILE A 150 7.76 12.01 -12.72
C ILE A 150 9.12 11.41 -13.10
N SER A 151 9.13 10.23 -13.72
CA SER A 151 10.33 9.54 -14.15
C SER A 151 10.45 9.47 -15.67
N ASN A 152 11.68 9.34 -16.15
CA ASN A 152 11.95 9.02 -17.56
C ASN A 152 11.84 7.51 -17.84
N VAL A 153 11.40 6.71 -16.86
CA VAL A 153 11.22 5.26 -17.01
C VAL A 153 9.77 5.01 -17.44
N PRO A 154 9.54 4.40 -18.62
CA PRO A 154 8.19 4.05 -19.04
C PRO A 154 7.52 3.11 -18.02
N LEU A 155 6.27 3.40 -17.70
CA LEU A 155 5.39 2.49 -16.98
C LEU A 155 4.74 1.52 -17.99
N PRO A 156 4.22 0.37 -17.55
CA PRO A 156 3.38 -0.48 -18.39
C PRO A 156 2.21 0.31 -18.99
N ASP A 157 1.78 -0.07 -20.20
CA ASP A 157 0.75 0.64 -20.98
C ASP A 157 -0.63 0.68 -20.29
N VAL A 158 -0.83 -0.16 -19.27
CA VAL A 158 -2.08 -0.22 -18.50
C VAL A 158 -1.77 -0.20 -17.01
N VAL A 159 -2.07 0.93 -16.39
CA VAL A 159 -2.13 1.13 -14.94
C VAL A 159 -3.60 1.25 -14.53
N ILE A 160 -4.06 0.39 -13.65
CA ILE A 160 -5.42 0.39 -13.11
C ILE A 160 -5.43 1.26 -11.85
N ALA A 161 -6.30 2.27 -11.83
CA ALA A 161 -6.58 3.05 -10.63
C ALA A 161 -7.66 2.35 -9.81
N GLN A 162 -7.32 1.98 -8.57
CA GLN A 162 -8.18 1.22 -7.67
C GLN A 162 -8.38 2.00 -6.37
N ILE A 163 -9.60 1.96 -5.84
CA ILE A 163 -9.90 2.37 -4.46
C ILE A 163 -10.02 1.11 -3.62
N VAL A 164 -9.34 1.12 -2.47
CA VAL A 164 -9.38 0.05 -1.47
C VAL A 164 -10.08 0.60 -0.25
N HIS A 165 -11.17 -0.04 0.18
CA HIS A 165 -11.82 0.24 1.45
C HIS A 165 -11.38 -0.77 2.50
N PHE A 166 -11.12 -0.29 3.71
CA PHE A 166 -10.71 -1.14 4.79
C PHE A 166 -11.19 -0.65 6.15
N ALA A 167 -11.55 -1.60 7.03
CA ALA A 167 -11.83 -1.30 8.42
C ALA A 167 -10.48 -1.16 9.18
N PRO A 168 -10.27 -0.08 9.95
CA PRO A 168 -8.97 0.16 10.58
C PRO A 168 -8.50 -0.96 11.51
N LYS A 169 -9.42 -1.53 12.30
CA LYS A 169 -9.12 -2.59 13.26
C LYS A 169 -10.37 -3.34 13.68
N ALA A 170 -10.26 -4.64 13.90
CA ALA A 170 -11.27 -5.43 14.60
C ALA A 170 -10.64 -6.62 15.33
N THR A 171 -11.28 -7.06 16.41
CA THR A 171 -10.86 -8.24 17.18
C THR A 171 -11.97 -9.27 17.20
N VAL A 172 -11.63 -10.52 16.91
CA VAL A 172 -12.56 -11.65 16.88
C VAL A 172 -12.12 -12.71 17.88
N ALA A 173 -13.03 -13.10 18.78
CA ALA A 173 -12.85 -14.27 19.63
C ALA A 173 -13.15 -15.55 18.82
N VAL A 174 -12.13 -16.35 18.55
CA VAL A 174 -12.22 -17.59 17.79
C VAL A 174 -12.70 -18.71 18.72
N LYS A 175 -13.87 -19.28 18.42
CA LYS A 175 -14.53 -20.25 19.33
C LYS A 175 -14.31 -21.71 18.95
N ARG A 176 -13.82 -22.00 17.74
CA ARG A 176 -13.64 -23.36 17.18
C ARG A 176 -12.43 -23.38 16.24
N GLY A 177 -12.09 -24.57 15.73
CA GLY A 177 -10.94 -24.75 14.83
C GLY A 177 -9.60 -24.67 15.55
N GLU A 178 -8.52 -24.59 14.78
CA GLU A 178 -7.15 -24.65 15.31
C GLU A 178 -6.80 -23.48 16.25
N ASN A 179 -7.45 -22.34 16.07
CA ASN A 179 -7.25 -21.13 16.88
C ASN A 179 -8.28 -20.98 18.01
N ALA A 180 -9.04 -22.03 18.35
CA ALA A 180 -10.06 -21.97 19.41
C ALA A 180 -9.50 -21.43 20.74
N GLY A 181 -10.22 -20.49 21.35
CA GLY A 181 -9.85 -19.84 22.61
C GLY A 181 -8.95 -18.62 22.46
N ARG A 182 -8.48 -18.31 21.25
CA ARG A 182 -7.70 -17.09 20.97
C ARG A 182 -8.62 -15.93 20.57
N SER A 183 -8.16 -14.72 20.87
CA SER A 183 -8.70 -13.50 20.28
C SER A 183 -7.69 -13.00 19.24
N ILE A 184 -8.12 -12.94 17.98
CA ILE A 184 -7.28 -12.47 16.87
C ILE A 184 -7.67 -11.04 16.55
N THR A 185 -6.68 -10.15 16.51
CA THR A 185 -6.83 -8.76 16.10
C THR A 185 -6.27 -8.56 14.71
N SER A 186 -7.07 -8.02 13.81
CA SER A 186 -6.68 -7.70 12.44
C SER A 186 -6.72 -6.18 12.24
N THR A 187 -5.71 -5.65 11.54
CA THR A 187 -5.54 -4.22 11.23
C THR A 187 -5.71 -4.00 9.74
N ASN A 188 -6.28 -2.86 9.34
CA ASN A 188 -6.54 -2.50 7.93
C ASN A 188 -7.20 -3.64 7.13
N ILE A 189 -8.31 -4.13 7.65
CA ILE A 189 -9.05 -5.27 7.11
C ILE A 189 -9.74 -4.83 5.82
N VAL A 190 -9.29 -5.34 4.68
CA VAL A 190 -9.86 -4.98 3.38
C VAL A 190 -11.28 -5.50 3.27
N THR A 191 -12.18 -4.61 2.88
CA THR A 191 -13.61 -4.91 2.70
C THR A 191 -14.02 -4.88 1.24
N ASN A 192 -13.32 -4.07 0.43
CA ASN A 192 -13.61 -3.89 -0.98
C ASN A 192 -12.37 -3.38 -1.74
N ILE A 193 -12.22 -3.80 -2.99
CA ILE A 193 -11.27 -3.25 -3.95
C ILE A 193 -12.03 -3.01 -5.25
N GLN A 194 -12.05 -1.77 -5.72
CA GLN A 194 -12.79 -1.40 -6.92
C GLN A 194 -11.92 -0.57 -7.86
N ALA A 195 -11.84 -0.99 -9.12
CA ALA A 195 -11.26 -0.17 -10.18
C ALA A 195 -12.21 0.98 -10.54
N PHE A 196 -11.67 2.19 -10.67
CA PHE A 196 -12.43 3.38 -11.09
C PHE A 196 -11.82 4.08 -12.30
N GLY A 197 -10.64 3.65 -12.77
CA GLY A 197 -9.97 4.28 -13.91
C GLY A 197 -8.82 3.46 -14.46
N LYS A 198 -8.35 3.89 -15.63
CA LYS A 198 -7.12 3.37 -16.26
C LYS A 198 -6.25 4.55 -16.68
N TRP A 199 -4.95 4.35 -16.61
CA TRP A 199 -3.95 5.30 -17.07
C TRP A 199 -2.90 4.57 -17.90
N ASN A 200 -2.42 5.23 -18.95
CA ASN A 200 -1.37 4.68 -19.83
C ASN A 200 0.05 4.94 -19.32
N GLY A 201 0.18 5.49 -18.10
CA GLY A 201 1.46 5.81 -17.50
C GLY A 201 2.19 7.03 -18.09
N LYS A 202 1.54 7.81 -18.97
CA LYS A 202 2.12 8.98 -19.61
C LYS A 202 1.51 10.27 -19.08
N GLY A 203 2.37 11.28 -18.88
CA GLY A 203 1.96 12.62 -18.47
C GLY A 203 1.25 12.63 -17.12
N GLU A 204 0.18 13.41 -17.06
CA GLU A 204 -0.67 13.57 -15.90
C GLU A 204 -2.10 13.08 -16.20
N ILE A 205 -2.76 12.53 -15.20
CA ILE A 205 -4.18 12.19 -15.24
C ILE A 205 -4.83 12.54 -13.89
N GLU A 206 -6.10 12.93 -13.95
CA GLU A 206 -6.94 13.15 -12.77
C GLU A 206 -8.15 12.22 -12.79
N PHE A 207 -8.56 11.80 -11.59
CA PHE A 207 -9.78 11.03 -11.37
C PHE A 207 -10.59 11.67 -10.25
N THR A 208 -11.89 11.84 -10.47
CA THR A 208 -12.83 12.23 -9.41
C THR A 208 -13.25 10.98 -8.64
N LEU A 209 -13.04 10.98 -7.33
CA LEU A 209 -13.48 9.91 -6.45
C LEU A 209 -14.98 10.03 -6.13
N PRO A 210 -15.66 8.91 -5.83
CA PRO A 210 -17.02 8.95 -5.32
C PRO A 210 -17.11 9.75 -4.01
N ASN A 211 -18.27 10.33 -3.75
CA ASN A 211 -18.59 11.01 -2.49
C ASN A 211 -19.78 10.29 -1.81
N PRO A 212 -19.63 9.75 -0.58
CA PRO A 212 -18.41 9.71 0.22
C PRO A 212 -17.35 8.78 -0.38
N VAL A 213 -16.07 9.07 -0.09
CA VAL A 213 -14.93 8.30 -0.58
C VAL A 213 -14.89 6.90 0.03
N ALA A 214 -15.23 6.80 1.32
CA ALA A 214 -15.30 5.54 2.06
C ALA A 214 -16.68 5.40 2.74
N PRO A 215 -17.19 4.17 2.92
CA PRO A 215 -18.31 3.92 3.80
C PRO A 215 -18.02 4.37 5.24
N GLU A 216 -19.08 4.63 6.01
CA GLU A 216 -18.96 5.00 7.43
C GLU A 216 -18.13 3.98 8.22
N GLY A 217 -17.20 4.47 9.05
CA GLY A 217 -16.33 3.65 9.88
C GLY A 217 -15.19 2.93 9.14
N GLN A 218 -15.01 3.20 7.84
CA GLN A 218 -13.93 2.64 7.04
C GLN A 218 -12.99 3.74 6.53
N SER A 219 -11.75 3.35 6.27
CA SER A 219 -10.74 4.15 5.60
C SER A 219 -10.67 3.77 4.12
N ALA A 220 -10.08 4.64 3.32
CA ALA A 220 -9.81 4.38 1.91
C ALA A 220 -8.33 4.57 1.58
N ALA A 221 -7.87 3.86 0.56
CA ALA A 221 -6.59 4.13 -0.09
C ALA A 221 -6.75 4.02 -1.60
N ILE A 222 -5.90 4.75 -2.34
CA ILE A 222 -5.81 4.64 -3.79
C ILE A 222 -4.56 3.89 -4.15
N LEU A 223 -4.71 2.90 -5.04
CA LEU A 223 -3.62 2.16 -5.63
C LEU A 223 -3.58 2.41 -7.13
N LEU A 224 -2.40 2.75 -7.65
CA LEU A 224 -2.11 2.69 -9.08
C LEU A 224 -1.34 1.41 -9.35
N GLN A 225 -2.01 0.43 -9.92
CA GLN A 225 -1.45 -0.91 -10.13
C GLN A 225 -1.30 -1.21 -11.61
N ALA A 226 -0.06 -1.38 -12.06
CA ALA A 226 0.23 -1.88 -13.40
C ALA A 226 -0.28 -3.32 -13.56
N THR A 227 -0.69 -3.68 -14.77
CA THR A 227 -1.02 -5.08 -15.08
C THR A 227 0.23 -5.86 -15.48
N ARG A 228 0.18 -7.18 -15.24
CA ARG A 228 1.22 -8.14 -15.61
C ARG A 228 0.58 -9.30 -16.36
N MET A 229 1.26 -9.83 -17.37
CA MET A 229 0.83 -11.03 -18.12
C MET A 229 -0.65 -10.99 -18.55
N GLY A 230 -1.07 -9.86 -19.13
CA GLY A 230 -2.48 -9.59 -19.43
C GLY A 230 -3.07 -8.65 -18.39
N ASP A 231 -4.07 -9.12 -17.65
CA ASP A 231 -4.87 -8.37 -16.68
C ASP A 231 -4.59 -8.76 -15.22
N TYR A 232 -3.58 -9.60 -14.96
CA TYR A 232 -3.20 -9.96 -13.59
C TYR A 232 -2.56 -8.77 -12.85
N PRO A 233 -2.72 -8.70 -11.52
CA PRO A 233 -2.11 -7.66 -10.71
C PRO A 233 -0.58 -7.73 -10.83
N GLY A 234 0.03 -6.62 -11.20
CA GLY A 234 1.47 -6.42 -11.23
C GLY A 234 1.90 -5.39 -10.19
N GLU A 235 2.93 -4.64 -10.53
CA GLU A 235 3.52 -3.63 -9.67
C GLU A 235 2.53 -2.54 -9.27
N ILE A 236 2.51 -2.21 -7.98
CA ILE A 236 1.84 -1.04 -7.46
C ILE A 236 2.81 0.14 -7.57
N VAL A 237 2.59 0.98 -8.56
CA VAL A 237 3.54 2.04 -8.96
C VAL A 237 3.42 3.30 -8.11
N ALA A 238 2.27 3.48 -7.44
CA ALA A 238 2.05 4.47 -6.40
C ALA A 238 0.83 4.07 -5.55
N ALA A 239 0.83 4.53 -4.31
CA ALA A 239 -0.31 4.43 -3.41
C ALA A 239 -0.41 5.66 -2.52
N ILE A 240 -1.63 5.98 -2.08
CA ILE A 240 -1.88 7.02 -1.07
C ILE A 240 -3.05 6.58 -0.18
N ALA A 241 -2.86 6.64 1.14
CA ALA A 241 -3.96 6.50 2.09
C ALA A 241 -4.76 7.81 2.11
N LEU A 242 -6.08 7.71 2.22
CA LEU A 242 -6.97 8.87 2.28
C LEU A 242 -7.48 9.04 3.71
N ASP A 243 -7.21 10.24 4.24
CA ASP A 243 -7.70 10.71 5.53
C ASP A 243 -9.20 11.08 5.47
#